data_AF-A0AAN0J593-F1
#
_entry.id   AF-A0AAN0J593-F1
#
_cell.length_a   1.000
_cell.length_b   1.000
_cell.length_c   1.000
_cell.angle_alpha   90.00
_cell.angle_beta   90.00
_cell.angle_gamma   90.00
#
_symmetry.space_group_name_H-M   'P 1'
#
loop_
_entity.id
_entity.type
_entity.pdbx_description
1 polymer ?
#
loop_
_entity_poly.entity_id
_entity_poly.type
_entity_poly.pdbx_seq_one_letter_code
_entity_poly.pdbx_strand_id
1 'polypeptide(L)'
;MATSQGVDVLKRCGFPETKWHGLGLRLGLKKSTLDVIEKNHPYDVSRCMTECLSQWLGRVYNVDSRGGANLDSLLDALRSMNETAVAEELKHHVLKEIFNSFYAVLSQTLCDPFPIAQSLSAEHMLTQEAFDRVSSANSFILNQRETLLTAVREAIQTDPNSLCTFANVLCEISSNKQLGQAILDDISKYH
;
A
#
# COMPACT_ATOMS: atom_id res chain seq x y z
N MET A 1 8.55 -7.72 -2.45
CA MET A 1 9.06 -6.72 -3.41
C MET A 1 10.49 -7.07 -3.77
N ALA A 2 10.81 -7.19 -5.05
CA ALA A 2 12.21 -7.22 -5.47
C ALA A 2 12.85 -5.85 -5.16
N THR A 3 14.14 -5.83 -4.83
CA THR A 3 14.87 -4.61 -4.41
C THR A 3 14.85 -3.50 -5.45
N SER A 4 14.81 -3.84 -6.73
CA SER A 4 14.61 -2.88 -7.83
C SER A 4 13.23 -2.22 -7.81
N GLN A 5 12.17 -2.99 -7.54
CA GLN A 5 10.80 -2.46 -7.48
C GLN A 5 10.62 -1.48 -6.31
N GLY A 6 11.27 -1.73 -5.17
CA GLY A 6 11.18 -0.84 -4.01
C GLY A 6 11.81 0.53 -4.22
N VAL A 7 12.93 0.58 -4.93
CA VAL A 7 13.60 1.84 -5.31
C VAL A 7 12.73 2.64 -6.28
N ASP A 8 12.19 1.99 -7.30
CA ASP A 8 11.36 2.64 -8.30
C ASP A 8 10.08 3.25 -7.69
N VAL A 9 9.47 2.56 -6.71
CA VAL A 9 8.31 3.10 -5.99
C VAL A 9 8.70 4.34 -5.18
N LEU A 10 9.78 4.30 -4.39
CA LEU A 10 10.21 5.46 -3.60
C LEU A 10 10.53 6.69 -4.47
N LYS A 11 11.12 6.48 -5.66
CA LYS A 11 11.32 7.55 -6.65
C LYS A 11 10.01 8.15 -7.12
N ARG A 12 9.02 7.32 -7.46
CA ARG A 12 7.68 7.79 -7.88
C ARG A 12 6.97 8.54 -6.76
N CYS A 13 7.21 8.18 -5.50
CA CYS A 13 6.71 8.88 -4.32
C CYS A 13 7.48 10.19 -4.03
N GLY A 14 8.49 10.55 -4.83
CA GLY A 14 9.23 11.81 -4.71
C GLY A 14 10.39 11.77 -3.71
N PHE A 15 10.83 10.58 -3.25
CA PHE A 15 11.97 10.48 -2.35
C PHE A 15 13.28 10.88 -3.06
N PRO A 16 14.06 11.82 -2.51
CA PRO A 16 15.34 12.21 -3.10
C PRO A 16 16.40 11.13 -2.84
N GLU A 17 16.88 10.49 -3.91
CA GLU A 17 17.87 9.40 -3.81
C GLU A 17 19.14 9.82 -3.07
N THR A 18 19.53 11.10 -3.13
CA THR A 18 20.69 11.64 -2.42
C THR A 18 20.60 11.48 -0.90
N LYS A 19 19.41 11.27 -0.34
CA LYS A 19 19.19 11.02 1.08
C LYS A 19 19.29 9.52 1.47
N TRP A 20 19.65 8.63 0.55
CA TRP A 20 19.73 7.17 0.79
C TRP A 20 20.59 6.81 2.01
N HIS A 21 21.70 7.52 2.25
CA HIS A 21 22.58 7.26 3.38
C HIS A 21 21.89 7.60 4.70
N GLY A 22 21.17 8.74 4.75
CA GLY A 22 20.36 9.11 5.90
C GLY A 22 19.25 8.09 6.17
N LEU A 23 18.58 7.64 5.12
CA LEU A 23 17.53 6.62 5.20
C LEU A 23 18.09 5.30 5.75
N GLY A 24 19.22 4.82 5.24
CA GLY A 24 19.86 3.59 5.70
C GLY A 24 20.17 3.60 7.21
N LEU A 25 20.65 4.72 7.75
CA LEU A 25 20.88 4.87 9.19
C LEU A 25 19.58 4.78 10.00
N ARG A 26 18.49 5.39 9.51
CA ARG A 26 17.17 5.35 10.18
C ARG A 26 16.57 3.95 10.16
N LEU A 27 16.79 3.21 9.07
CA LEU A 27 16.42 1.80 8.90
C LEU A 27 17.31 0.82 9.72
N GLY A 28 18.30 1.32 10.47
CA GLY A 28 19.11 0.51 11.37
C GLY A 28 20.38 -0.09 10.76
N LEU A 29 20.74 0.30 9.53
CA LEU A 29 22.02 -0.09 8.95
C LEU A 29 23.18 0.65 9.63
N LYS A 30 24.32 -0.03 9.77
CA LYS A 30 25.52 0.57 10.35
C LYS A 30 26.13 1.57 9.37
N LYS A 31 26.67 2.67 9.89
CA LYS A 31 27.42 3.65 9.07
C LYS A 31 28.51 2.99 8.24
N SER A 32 29.30 2.09 8.83
CA SER A 32 30.37 1.37 8.12
C SER A 32 29.87 0.58 6.91
N THR A 33 28.64 0.07 6.96
CA THR A 33 28.01 -0.63 5.84
C THR A 33 27.66 0.32 4.72
N LEU A 34 27.09 1.48 5.05
CA LEU A 34 26.75 2.52 4.08
C LEU A 34 28.02 3.12 3.45
N ASP A 35 29.06 3.37 4.23
CA ASP A 35 30.35 3.85 3.74
C ASP A 35 30.97 2.87 2.71
N VAL A 36 30.80 1.56 2.91
CA VAL A 36 31.24 0.53 1.95
C VAL A 36 30.41 0.57 0.67
N ILE A 37 29.08 0.73 0.78
CA ILE A 37 28.21 0.88 -0.39
C ILE A 37 28.63 2.10 -1.23
N GLU A 38 28.81 3.25 -0.58
CA GLU A 38 29.23 4.48 -1.25
C GLU A 38 30.57 4.35 -1.95
N LYS A 39 31.54 3.69 -1.29
CA LYS A 39 32.86 3.44 -1.86
C LYS A 39 32.83 2.49 -3.06
N ASN A 40 31.93 1.51 -3.07
CA ASN A 40 31.81 0.54 -4.17
C ASN A 40 31.12 1.14 -5.39
N HIS A 41 30.25 2.13 -5.19
CA HIS A 41 29.44 2.76 -6.22
C HIS A 41 29.57 4.29 -6.18
N PRO A 42 30.81 4.82 -6.31
CA PRO A 42 31.03 6.25 -6.25
C PRO A 42 30.27 6.91 -7.40
N TYR A 43 29.55 7.99 -7.10
CA TYR A 43 28.73 8.76 -8.04
C TYR A 43 27.47 8.07 -8.59
N ASP A 44 27.21 6.80 -8.26
CA ASP A 44 25.98 6.09 -8.64
C ASP A 44 25.00 6.02 -7.46
N VAL A 45 24.35 7.15 -7.19
CA VAL A 45 23.42 7.33 -6.06
C VAL A 45 22.26 6.33 -6.13
N SER A 46 21.75 6.04 -7.33
CA SER A 46 20.66 5.09 -7.53
C SER A 46 21.07 3.67 -7.15
N ARG A 47 22.30 3.27 -7.51
CA ARG A 47 22.84 1.97 -7.10
C ARG A 47 23.12 1.91 -5.61
N CYS A 48 23.63 2.98 -5.01
CA CYS A 48 23.79 3.07 -3.56
C CYS A 48 22.46 2.91 -2.81
N MET A 49 21.40 3.58 -3.29
CA MET A 49 20.05 3.43 -2.72
C MET A 49 19.52 2.00 -2.87
N THR A 50 19.72 1.39 -4.03
CA THR A 50 19.31 -0.01 -4.29
C THR A 50 20.00 -0.98 -3.36
N GLU A 51 21.31 -0.86 -3.18
CA GLU A 51 22.10 -1.72 -2.30
C GLU A 51 21.74 -1.48 -0.82
N CYS A 52 21.50 -0.23 -0.42
CA CYS A 52 21.02 0.13 0.91
C CYS A 52 19.70 -0.58 1.25
N LEU A 53 18.69 -0.48 0.36
CA LEU A 53 17.42 -1.18 0.55
C LEU A 53 17.58 -2.70 0.49
N SER A 54 18.52 -3.21 -0.31
CA SER A 54 18.82 -4.65 -0.39
C SER A 54 19.38 -5.18 0.93
N GLN A 55 20.28 -4.45 1.57
CA GLN A 55 20.80 -4.83 2.88
C GLN A 55 19.77 -4.69 4.00
N TRP A 56 18.91 -3.67 3.93
CA TRP A 56 17.80 -3.56 4.87
C TRP A 56 16.80 -4.71 4.72
N LEU A 57 16.37 -5.04 3.49
CA LEU A 57 15.48 -6.18 3.20
C LEU A 57 16.11 -7.53 3.57
N GLY A 58 17.44 -7.64 3.45
CA GLY A 58 18.20 -8.78 3.93
C GLY A 58 18.33 -8.89 5.46
N ARG A 59 17.70 -7.97 6.22
CA ARG A 59 17.72 -7.90 7.69
C ARG A 59 19.13 -7.89 8.29
N VAL A 60 20.07 -7.21 7.65
CA VAL A 60 21.46 -7.21 8.10
C VAL A 60 21.61 -6.29 9.33
N TYR A 61 22.22 -6.79 10.41
CA TYR A 61 22.52 -6.06 11.66
C TYR A 61 21.30 -5.72 12.54
N ASN A 62 21.08 -4.44 12.82
CA ASN A 62 20.16 -3.96 13.85
C ASN A 62 18.76 -3.67 13.30
N VAL A 63 18.47 -4.15 12.09
CA VAL A 63 17.18 -3.96 11.42
C VAL A 63 16.03 -4.46 12.29
N ASP A 64 16.18 -5.60 12.96
CA ASP A 64 15.16 -6.15 13.85
C ASP A 64 14.93 -5.27 15.11
N SER A 65 15.96 -4.58 15.60
CA SER A 65 15.82 -3.62 16.72
C SER A 65 15.11 -2.32 16.33
N ARG A 66 14.87 -2.11 15.02
CA ARG A 66 14.19 -0.95 14.43
C ARG A 66 12.82 -1.29 13.85
N GLY A 67 12.23 -2.42 14.26
CA GLY A 67 10.92 -2.87 13.78
C GLY A 67 10.99 -3.89 12.64
N GLY A 68 12.19 -4.17 12.10
CA GLY A 68 12.39 -5.14 11.03
C GLY A 68 12.33 -4.53 9.62
N ALA A 69 12.41 -5.41 8.62
CA ALA A 69 12.29 -5.02 7.22
C ALA A 69 10.82 -5.11 6.75
N ASN A 70 9.99 -4.16 7.20
CA ASN A 70 8.56 -4.04 6.85
C ASN A 70 8.20 -2.59 6.47
N LEU A 71 6.97 -2.40 5.98
CA LEU A 71 6.53 -1.10 5.50
C LEU A 71 6.48 -0.07 6.63
N ASP A 72 6.02 -0.39 7.84
CA ASP A 72 5.95 0.57 8.95
C ASP A 72 7.32 1.11 9.32
N SER A 73 8.33 0.23 9.41
CA SER A 73 9.69 0.66 9.70
C SER A 73 10.23 1.61 8.61
N LEU A 74 9.82 1.41 7.36
CA LEU A 74 10.16 2.31 6.25
C LEU A 74 9.38 3.64 6.33
N LEU A 75 8.07 3.60 6.59
CA LEU A 75 7.23 4.79 6.75
C LEU A 75 7.69 5.63 7.94
N ASP A 76 8.02 5.00 9.05
CA ASP A 76 8.52 5.66 10.25
C ASP A 76 9.91 6.25 10.04
N ALA A 77 10.79 5.55 9.31
CA ALA A 77 12.06 6.11 8.89
C ALA A 77 11.88 7.38 8.04
N LEU A 78 10.98 7.34 7.04
CA LEU A 78 10.66 8.48 6.18
C LEU A 78 10.07 9.64 7.00
N ARG A 79 9.07 9.40 7.86
CA ARG A 79 8.49 10.40 8.76
C ARG A 79 9.55 11.02 9.69
N SER A 80 10.46 10.21 10.22
CA SER A 80 11.56 10.69 11.08
C SER A 80 12.59 11.57 10.35
N MET A 81 12.59 11.54 9.01
CA MET A 81 13.39 12.38 8.13
C MET A 81 12.62 13.62 7.63
N ASN A 82 11.41 13.86 8.15
CA ASN A 82 10.44 14.84 7.64
C ASN A 82 9.98 14.58 6.19
N GLU A 83 10.10 13.34 5.70
CA GLU A 83 9.58 12.91 4.40
C GLU A 83 8.15 12.37 4.54
N THR A 84 7.30 13.07 5.29
CA THR A 84 5.93 12.63 5.59
C THR A 84 5.08 12.49 4.33
N ALA A 85 5.21 13.40 3.37
CA ALA A 85 4.48 13.31 2.09
C ALA A 85 4.88 12.05 1.29
N VAL A 86 6.17 11.71 1.27
CA VAL A 86 6.67 10.48 0.63
C VAL A 86 6.12 9.25 1.34
N ALA A 87 6.09 9.26 2.68
CA ALA A 87 5.55 8.16 3.47
C ALA A 87 4.06 7.93 3.15
N GLU A 88 3.24 8.98 3.15
CA GLU A 88 1.82 8.85 2.85
C GLU A 88 1.57 8.42 1.40
N GLU A 89 2.33 8.94 0.43
CA GLU A 89 2.22 8.50 -0.98
C GLU A 89 2.67 7.04 -1.16
N LEU A 90 3.71 6.61 -0.45
CA LEU A 90 4.14 5.21 -0.44
C LEU A 90 3.06 4.29 0.12
N LYS A 91 2.48 4.65 1.28
CA LYS A 91 1.38 3.91 1.89
C LYS A 91 0.23 3.79 0.91
N HIS A 92 -0.13 4.90 0.26
CA HIS A 92 -1.19 4.96 -0.73
C HIS A 92 -0.91 4.08 -1.97
N HIS A 93 0.32 4.08 -2.48
CA HIS A 93 0.73 3.19 -3.57
C HIS A 93 0.59 1.71 -3.18
N VAL A 94 1.01 1.32 -1.97
CA VAL A 94 0.89 -0.07 -1.50
C VAL A 94 -0.57 -0.51 -1.43
N LEU A 95 -1.45 0.32 -0.87
CA LEU A 95 -2.88 0.00 -0.77
C LEU A 95 -3.54 -0.17 -2.15
N LYS A 96 -3.16 0.64 -3.14
CA LYS A 96 -3.61 0.46 -4.54
C LYS A 96 -3.18 -0.89 -5.10
N GLU A 97 -1.93 -1.28 -4.87
CA GLU A 97 -1.41 -2.57 -5.35
C GLU A 97 -2.11 -3.76 -4.69
N ILE A 98 -2.42 -3.68 -3.39
CA ILE A 98 -3.24 -4.69 -2.70
C ILE A 98 -4.62 -4.76 -3.38
N PHE A 99 -5.33 -3.64 -3.50
CA PHE A 99 -6.65 -3.67 -4.14
C PHE A 99 -6.61 -4.24 -5.56
N ASN A 100 -5.60 -3.86 -6.35
CA ASN A 100 -5.42 -4.36 -7.71
C ASN A 100 -5.15 -5.88 -7.75
N SER A 101 -4.44 -6.44 -6.77
CA SER A 101 -4.19 -7.89 -6.70
C SER A 101 -5.47 -8.68 -6.42
N PHE A 102 -6.40 -8.11 -5.65
CA PHE A 102 -7.70 -8.71 -5.37
C PHE A 102 -8.77 -8.40 -6.43
N TYR A 103 -8.56 -7.41 -7.29
CA TYR A 103 -9.58 -6.91 -8.23
C TYR A 103 -10.22 -8.03 -9.07
N ALA A 104 -9.38 -8.91 -9.65
CA ALA A 104 -9.86 -9.99 -10.50
C ALA A 104 -10.74 -11.00 -9.76
N VAL A 105 -10.43 -11.29 -8.50
CA VAL A 105 -11.25 -12.18 -7.66
C VAL A 105 -12.53 -11.46 -7.28
N LEU A 106 -12.43 -10.22 -6.80
CA LEU A 106 -13.58 -9.42 -6.40
C LEU A 106 -14.61 -9.26 -7.52
N SER A 107 -14.18 -8.97 -8.75
CA SER A 107 -15.12 -8.81 -9.89
C SER A 107 -15.88 -10.09 -10.22
N GLN A 108 -15.28 -11.25 -9.94
CA GLN A 108 -15.86 -12.56 -10.22
C GLN A 108 -16.71 -13.11 -9.08
N THR A 109 -16.32 -12.84 -7.83
CA THR A 109 -16.84 -13.59 -6.67
C THR A 109 -17.67 -12.75 -5.70
N LEU A 110 -17.61 -11.41 -5.74
CA LEU A 110 -18.42 -10.59 -4.84
C LEU A 110 -19.89 -10.98 -4.92
N CYS A 111 -20.59 -11.07 -3.80
CA CYS A 111 -22.04 -11.31 -3.82
C CYS A 111 -22.81 -10.10 -4.42
N ASP A 112 -24.11 -10.02 -4.13
CA ASP A 112 -24.93 -8.86 -4.51
C ASP A 112 -24.21 -7.54 -4.16
N PRO A 113 -23.87 -6.69 -5.15
CA PRO A 113 -23.16 -5.44 -4.92
C PRO A 113 -24.01 -4.39 -4.21
N PHE A 114 -25.34 -4.48 -4.25
CA PHE A 114 -26.20 -3.44 -3.71
C PHE A 114 -26.11 -3.31 -2.17
N PRO A 115 -26.22 -4.39 -1.36
CA PRO A 115 -25.99 -4.30 0.09
C PRO A 115 -24.59 -3.80 0.44
N ILE A 116 -23.58 -4.18 -0.35
CA ILE A 116 -22.19 -3.74 -0.14
C ILE A 116 -22.11 -2.22 -0.35
N ALA A 117 -22.62 -1.72 -1.48
CA ALA A 117 -22.64 -0.29 -1.78
C ALA A 117 -23.39 0.50 -0.71
N GLN A 118 -24.50 -0.02 -0.21
CA GLN A 118 -25.30 0.62 0.84
C GLN A 118 -24.50 0.76 2.14
N SER A 119 -23.84 -0.30 2.60
CA SER A 119 -22.98 -0.24 3.79
C SER A 119 -21.81 0.72 3.61
N LEU A 120 -21.15 0.72 2.45
CA LEU A 120 -20.02 1.63 2.19
C LEU A 120 -20.44 3.11 2.14
N SER A 121 -21.66 3.40 1.68
CA SER A 121 -22.22 4.75 1.75
C SER A 121 -22.56 5.17 3.18
N ALA A 122 -23.04 4.23 4.02
CA ALA A 122 -23.27 4.49 5.44
C ALA A 122 -21.97 4.79 6.19
N GLU A 123 -20.87 4.13 5.81
CA GLU A 123 -19.51 4.41 6.30
C GLU A 123 -18.87 5.67 5.68
N HIS A 124 -19.62 6.45 4.89
CA HIS A 124 -19.16 7.65 4.18
C HIS A 124 -17.97 7.42 3.22
N MET A 125 -17.67 6.17 2.89
CA MET A 125 -16.61 5.83 1.94
C MET A 125 -17.06 6.07 0.49
N LEU A 126 -18.31 5.71 0.17
CA LEU A 126 -18.91 5.99 -1.15
C LEU A 126 -19.77 7.26 -1.09
N THR A 127 -19.57 8.15 -2.06
CA THR A 127 -20.46 9.30 -2.27
C THR A 127 -21.85 8.84 -2.70
N GLN A 128 -22.87 9.68 -2.50
CA GLN A 128 -24.22 9.40 -2.99
C GLN A 128 -24.23 9.17 -4.51
N GLU A 129 -23.46 9.96 -5.26
CA GLU A 129 -23.32 9.79 -6.72
C GLU A 129 -22.74 8.41 -7.08
N ALA A 130 -21.71 7.95 -6.36
CA ALA A 130 -21.14 6.63 -6.58
C ALA A 130 -22.15 5.51 -6.27
N PHE A 131 -22.93 5.64 -5.21
CA PHE A 131 -24.00 4.72 -4.87
C PHE A 131 -25.09 4.67 -5.94
N ASP A 132 -25.53 5.83 -6.43
CA ASP A 132 -26.55 5.94 -7.47
C ASP A 132 -26.06 5.31 -8.78
N ARG A 133 -24.77 5.45 -9.12
CA ARG A 133 -24.14 4.75 -10.26
C ARG A 133 -24.23 3.23 -10.11
N VAL A 134 -23.93 2.68 -8.94
CA VAL A 134 -24.04 1.23 -8.68
C VAL A 134 -25.49 0.77 -8.75
N SER A 135 -26.41 1.55 -8.18
CA SER A 135 -27.85 1.22 -8.14
C SER A 135 -28.51 1.29 -9.52
N SER A 136 -28.08 2.23 -10.36
CA SER A 136 -28.59 2.43 -11.72
C SER A 136 -27.88 1.56 -12.77
N ALA A 137 -26.75 0.96 -12.42
CA ALA A 137 -26.09 0.00 -13.28
C ALA A 137 -27.07 -1.15 -13.59
N ASN A 138 -27.10 -1.54 -14.87
CA ASN A 138 -27.96 -2.57 -15.43
C ASN A 138 -28.12 -3.77 -14.47
N SER A 139 -29.33 -4.35 -14.38
CA SER A 139 -29.71 -5.41 -13.44
C SER A 139 -28.87 -6.70 -13.51
N PHE A 140 -27.92 -6.79 -14.44
CA PHE A 140 -26.86 -7.78 -14.42
C PHE A 140 -25.83 -7.48 -13.31
N ILE A 141 -25.74 -8.41 -12.35
CA ILE A 141 -24.81 -8.39 -11.21
C ILE A 141 -23.36 -8.05 -11.63
N LEU A 142 -22.88 -8.55 -12.77
CA LEU A 142 -21.52 -8.28 -13.24
C LEU A 142 -21.25 -6.78 -13.48
N ASN A 143 -22.21 -6.05 -14.05
CA ASN A 143 -22.07 -4.62 -14.32
C ASN A 143 -22.11 -3.81 -13.02
N GLN A 144 -22.92 -4.23 -12.06
CA GLN A 144 -22.96 -3.62 -10.73
C GLN A 144 -21.66 -3.85 -9.96
N ARG A 145 -21.06 -5.05 -10.05
CA ARG A 145 -19.75 -5.35 -9.44
C ARG A 145 -18.65 -4.47 -10.00
N GLU A 146 -18.51 -4.39 -11.32
CA GLU A 146 -17.50 -3.55 -11.97
C GLU A 146 -17.68 -2.07 -11.60
N THR A 147 -18.92 -1.60 -11.55
CA THR A 147 -19.24 -0.22 -11.15
C THR A 147 -18.87 0.03 -9.69
N LEU A 148 -19.20 -0.89 -8.79
CA LEU A 148 -18.83 -0.82 -7.38
C LEU A 148 -17.32 -0.81 -7.19
N LEU A 149 -16.59 -1.72 -7.85
CA LEU A 149 -15.14 -1.82 -7.74
C LEU A 149 -14.43 -0.60 -8.32
N THR A 150 -14.99 0.02 -9.36
CA THR A 150 -14.50 1.30 -9.88
C THR A 150 -14.68 2.41 -8.84
N ALA A 151 -15.85 2.50 -8.19
CA ALA A 151 -16.09 3.48 -7.14
C ALA A 151 -15.19 3.26 -5.90
N VAL A 152 -14.96 2.00 -5.51
CA VAL A 152 -14.00 1.66 -4.43
C VAL A 152 -12.58 2.09 -4.82
N ARG A 153 -12.17 1.86 -6.07
CA ARG A 153 -10.86 2.32 -6.57
C ARG A 153 -10.73 3.84 -6.48
N GLU A 154 -11.77 4.58 -6.86
CA GLU A 154 -11.82 6.05 -6.74
C GLU A 154 -11.70 6.49 -5.28
N ALA A 155 -12.44 5.85 -4.36
CA ALA A 155 -12.37 6.16 -2.93
C ALA A 155 -10.98 5.91 -2.33
N ILE A 156 -10.32 4.81 -2.72
CA ILE A 156 -8.94 4.51 -2.30
C ILE A 156 -7.97 5.58 -2.79
N GLN A 157 -8.20 6.17 -3.98
CA GLN A 157 -7.38 7.27 -4.50
C GLN A 157 -7.51 8.55 -3.66
N THR A 158 -8.63 8.77 -3.00
CA THR A 158 -8.89 9.98 -2.20
C THR A 158 -8.55 9.80 -0.72
N ASP A 159 -8.81 8.62 -0.17
CA ASP A 159 -8.55 8.30 1.23
C ASP A 159 -7.97 6.88 1.34
N PRO A 160 -6.73 6.72 1.84
CA PRO A 160 -6.11 5.41 2.02
C PRO A 160 -6.87 4.52 3.03
N ASN A 161 -7.65 5.08 3.96
CA ASN A 161 -8.44 4.27 4.89
C ASN A 161 -9.61 3.55 4.21
N SER A 162 -10.00 3.98 3.00
CA SER A 162 -11.09 3.39 2.23
C SER A 162 -10.92 1.89 2.00
N LEU A 163 -9.68 1.39 1.79
CA LEU A 163 -9.48 -0.05 1.58
C LEU A 163 -9.77 -0.85 2.86
N CYS A 164 -9.40 -0.33 4.03
CA CYS A 164 -9.72 -0.95 5.31
C CYS A 164 -11.24 -0.96 5.55
N THR A 165 -11.91 0.17 5.30
CA THR A 165 -13.38 0.27 5.41
C THR A 165 -14.07 -0.72 4.47
N PHE A 166 -13.63 -0.80 3.22
CA PHE A 166 -14.13 -1.77 2.25
C PHE A 166 -13.98 -3.21 2.75
N ALA A 167 -12.79 -3.57 3.23
CA ALA A 167 -12.52 -4.91 3.72
C ALA A 167 -13.36 -5.26 4.97
N ASN A 168 -13.57 -4.30 5.87
CA ASN A 168 -14.44 -4.46 7.05
C ASN A 168 -15.89 -4.70 6.65
N VAL A 169 -16.44 -3.93 5.70
CA VAL A 169 -17.81 -4.18 5.18
C VAL A 169 -17.92 -5.56 4.54
N LEU A 170 -16.90 -6.01 3.81
CA LEU A 170 -16.88 -7.38 3.27
C LEU A 170 -16.89 -8.44 4.39
N CYS A 171 -16.26 -8.18 5.53
CA CYS A 171 -16.26 -9.07 6.69
C CYS A 171 -17.64 -9.23 7.36
N GLU A 172 -18.48 -8.20 7.29
CA GLU A 172 -19.85 -8.24 7.83
C GLU A 172 -20.79 -9.11 6.98
N ILE A 173 -20.47 -9.23 5.69
CA ILE A 173 -21.26 -10.01 4.75
C ILE A 173 -20.73 -11.45 4.71
N SER A 174 -21.51 -12.38 5.26
CA SER A 174 -21.14 -13.79 5.40
C SER A 174 -20.51 -14.42 4.15
N SER A 175 -21.07 -14.14 2.96
CA SER A 175 -20.57 -14.64 1.66
C SER A 175 -19.21 -14.08 1.25
N ASN A 176 -18.85 -12.86 1.70
CA ASN A 176 -17.60 -12.19 1.34
C ASN A 176 -16.59 -12.17 2.49
N LYS A 177 -16.94 -12.72 3.66
CA LYS A 177 -16.14 -12.60 4.88
C LYS A 177 -14.69 -13.04 4.71
N GLN A 178 -14.46 -14.15 4.02
CA GLN A 178 -13.11 -14.66 3.76
C GLN A 178 -12.29 -13.72 2.86
N LEU A 179 -12.94 -13.06 1.88
CA LEU A 179 -12.28 -12.08 1.01
C LEU A 179 -11.93 -10.80 1.78
N GLY A 180 -12.88 -10.29 2.60
CA GLY A 180 -12.63 -9.17 3.49
C GLY A 180 -11.46 -9.44 4.43
N GLN A 181 -11.43 -10.63 5.05
CA GLN A 181 -10.34 -11.03 5.94
C GLN A 181 -9.01 -11.15 5.20
N ALA A 182 -8.98 -11.74 4.00
CA ALA A 182 -7.76 -11.85 3.21
C ALA A 182 -7.17 -10.47 2.84
N ILE A 183 -8.03 -9.48 2.54
CA ILE A 183 -7.60 -8.11 2.30
C ILE A 183 -7.04 -7.49 3.58
N LEU A 184 -7.72 -7.65 4.72
CA LEU A 184 -7.23 -7.15 6.02
C LEU A 184 -5.90 -7.81 6.41
N ASP A 185 -5.75 -9.10 6.18
CA ASP A 185 -4.52 -9.84 6.45
C ASP A 185 -3.38 -9.30 5.58
N ASP A 186 -3.65 -9.03 4.30
CA ASP A 186 -2.67 -8.40 3.40
C ASP A 186 -2.33 -6.98 3.86
N ILE A 187 -3.30 -6.15 4.25
CA ILE A 187 -3.05 -4.83 4.83
C ILE A 187 -2.21 -4.94 6.11
N SER A 188 -2.48 -5.93 6.97
CA SER A 188 -1.80 -6.10 8.24
C SER A 188 -0.34 -6.53 8.11
N LYS A 189 0.08 -7.08 6.95
CA LYS A 189 1.50 -7.31 6.64
C LYS A 189 2.29 -6.01 6.53
N TYR A 190 1.60 -4.89 6.52
CA TYR A 190 2.13 -3.54 6.43
C TYR A 190 1.79 -2.70 7.67
N HIS A 191 1.49 -3.35 8.81
CA HIS A 191 1.30 -2.76 10.14
C HIS A 191 2.23 -3.36 11.21
#